data_AF-A0A3B4ALK0-F1
#
_entry.id   AF-A0A3B4ALK0-F1
#
_cell.length_a   1.000
_cell.length_b   1.000
_cell.length_c   1.000
_cell.angle_alpha   90.00
_cell.angle_beta   90.00
_cell.angle_gamma   90.00
#
_symmetry.space_group_name_H-M   'P 1'
#
loop_
_entity.id
_entity.type
_entity.pdbx_description
1 polymer ?
#
loop_
_entity_poly.entity_id
_entity_poly.type
_entity_poly.pdbx_seq_one_letter_code
_entity_poly.pdbx_strand_id
1 'polypeptide(L)'
;QNHLMILGLLVFEATIFRHQLYFRLHNGLKLPPFSILFQGITRQHLDHSVLSCVKYFINFFFYKFGLEVSLIVAVNVIGQRMDFYALLHSCALLLVLSRRRRKAIGEVWPKYCCFTAGLMVLQYLLCIGIPPALCVYPWRTAYRPLTSNVIKWFYLPDFAMRPNPLFIFDYMLLICASLQWQVFEEENRAAIRLLAGDNVEISRSLDPSSFNQFIPVNNFLHCSYLDMVKVFVFSYFFWLVLCLIFITGTTRINIFCLGYLVACFYFMLFGGSVLMQPVRYILRLWDWLIGYTCFVIAMKNLL
;
A
#
# COMPACT_ATOMS: atom_id res chain seq x y z
N GLN A 1 -31.62 -13.83 3.40
CA GLN A 1 -30.89 -13.26 4.55
C GLN A 1 -29.77 -12.32 4.09
N ASN A 2 -28.81 -12.76 3.27
CA ASN A 2 -27.71 -11.90 2.77
C ASN A 2 -28.19 -10.61 2.08
N HIS A 3 -29.15 -10.70 1.15
CA HIS A 3 -29.71 -9.50 0.49
C HIS A 3 -30.46 -8.57 1.45
N LEU A 4 -31.10 -9.10 2.50
CA LEU A 4 -31.75 -8.30 3.52
C LEU A 4 -30.73 -7.57 4.40
N MET A 5 -29.59 -8.20 4.72
CA MET A 5 -28.48 -7.54 5.42
C MET A 5 -27.88 -6.41 4.57
N ILE A 6 -27.66 -6.64 3.28
CA ILE A 6 -27.17 -5.61 2.36
C ILE A 6 -28.16 -4.44 2.30
N LEU A 7 -29.45 -4.72 2.13
CA LEU A 7 -30.49 -3.68 2.15
C LEU A 7 -30.50 -2.93 3.49
N GLY A 8 -30.41 -3.64 4.61
CA GLY A 8 -30.32 -3.06 5.94
C GLY A 8 -29.12 -2.12 6.10
N LEU A 9 -27.94 -2.51 5.58
CA LEU A 9 -26.74 -1.66 5.58
C LEU A 9 -26.90 -0.40 4.73
N LEU A 10 -27.48 -0.52 3.52
CA LEU A 10 -27.75 0.64 2.65
C LEU A 10 -28.73 1.62 3.30
N VAL A 11 -29.79 1.11 3.92
CA VAL A 11 -30.75 1.95 4.68
C VAL A 11 -30.04 2.60 5.87
N PHE A 12 -29.20 1.84 6.60
CA PHE A 12 -28.46 2.35 7.74
C PHE A 12 -27.50 3.48 7.34
N GLU A 13 -26.75 3.32 6.26
CA GLU A 13 -25.89 4.36 5.67
C GLU A 13 -26.69 5.63 5.39
N ALA A 14 -27.82 5.52 4.67
CA ALA A 14 -28.68 6.65 4.36
C ALA A 14 -29.26 7.32 5.61
N THR A 15 -29.62 6.54 6.64
CA THR A 15 -30.10 7.09 7.91
C THR A 15 -29.03 7.86 8.67
N ILE A 16 -27.77 7.38 8.68
CA ILE A 16 -26.66 8.10 9.30
C ILE A 16 -26.45 9.44 8.59
N PHE A 17 -26.37 9.46 7.26
CA PHE A 17 -26.19 10.70 6.50
C PHE A 17 -27.30 11.73 6.79
N ARG A 18 -28.56 11.29 6.79
CA ARG A 18 -29.70 12.15 7.11
C ARG A 18 -29.67 12.65 8.56
N HIS A 19 -29.36 11.78 9.51
CA HIS A 19 -29.27 12.16 10.92
C HIS A 19 -28.16 13.19 11.17
N GLN A 20 -26.98 12.99 10.58
CA GLN A 20 -25.87 13.94 10.66
C GLN A 20 -26.19 15.28 9.99
N LEU A 21 -26.95 15.27 8.89
CA LEU A 21 -27.43 16.49 8.24
C LEU A 21 -28.42 17.25 9.13
N TYR A 22 -29.42 16.54 9.67
CA TYR A 22 -30.42 17.12 10.57
C TYR A 22 -29.78 17.76 11.80
N PHE A 23 -28.87 17.03 12.48
CA PHE A 23 -28.14 17.53 13.63
C PHE A 23 -27.37 18.82 13.33
N ARG A 24 -26.71 18.88 12.16
CA ARG A 24 -25.96 20.07 11.73
C ARG A 24 -26.88 21.26 11.45
N LEU A 25 -27.98 21.05 10.74
CA LEU A 25 -28.93 22.12 10.42
C LEU A 25 -29.61 22.67 11.67
N HIS A 26 -30.03 21.79 12.58
CA HIS A 26 -30.69 22.19 13.83
C HIS A 26 -29.78 23.03 14.73
N ASN A 27 -28.48 22.68 14.79
CA ASN A 27 -27.50 23.37 15.63
C ASN A 27 -26.73 24.50 14.89
N GLY A 28 -27.08 24.82 13.64
CA GLY A 28 -26.38 25.84 12.84
C GLY A 28 -24.91 25.52 12.56
N LEU A 29 -24.51 24.24 12.58
CA LEU A 29 -23.13 23.79 12.38
C LEU A 29 -22.79 23.68 10.89
N LYS A 30 -21.61 24.17 10.50
CA LYS A 30 -21.09 24.02 9.13
C LYS A 30 -20.58 22.60 8.88
N LEU A 31 -20.56 22.18 7.60
CA LEU A 31 -19.88 20.95 7.23
C LEU A 31 -18.37 21.08 7.56
N PRO A 32 -17.77 20.10 8.25
CA PRO A 32 -16.34 20.10 8.43
C PRO A 32 -15.68 19.97 7.05
N PRO A 33 -14.61 20.74 6.76
CA PRO A 33 -13.97 20.72 5.45
C PRO A 33 -13.33 19.36 5.14
N PHE A 34 -13.00 18.58 6.18
CA PHE A 34 -12.41 17.25 6.08
C PHE A 34 -13.00 16.32 7.15
N SER A 35 -13.07 15.02 6.82
CA SER A 35 -13.51 13.97 7.74
C SER A 35 -12.41 13.64 8.74
N ILE A 36 -12.30 14.42 9.82
CA ILE A 36 -11.39 14.17 10.95
C ILE A 36 -12.18 13.76 12.20
N LEU A 37 -11.59 12.88 13.02
CA LEU A 37 -12.22 12.41 14.26
C LEU A 37 -11.96 13.38 15.41
N PHE A 38 -10.68 13.72 15.66
CA PHE A 38 -10.29 14.65 16.71
C PHE A 38 -10.12 16.06 16.16
N GLN A 39 -11.12 16.92 16.39
CA GLN A 39 -11.04 18.33 16.03
C GLN A 39 -9.95 19.04 16.85
N GLY A 40 -9.21 19.94 16.20
CA GLY A 40 -8.13 20.72 16.84
C GLY A 40 -6.75 20.05 16.84
N ILE A 41 -6.62 18.79 16.42
CA ILE A 41 -5.31 18.14 16.26
C ILE A 41 -4.78 18.37 14.84
N THR A 42 -3.64 19.05 14.74
CA THR A 42 -2.97 19.42 13.50
C THR A 42 -1.53 18.91 13.49
N ARG A 43 -0.81 19.09 12.38
CA ARG A 43 0.61 18.73 12.24
C ARG A 43 1.49 19.39 13.29
N GLN A 44 1.16 20.59 13.75
CA GLN A 44 1.92 21.27 14.81
C GLN A 44 1.83 20.51 16.13
N HIS A 45 0.66 19.91 16.43
CA HIS A 45 0.43 19.16 17.66
C HIS A 45 1.10 17.78 17.70
N LEU A 46 1.60 17.28 16.56
CA LEU A 46 2.25 15.97 16.44
C LEU A 46 3.43 15.80 17.42
N ASP A 47 4.23 16.85 17.59
CA ASP A 47 5.51 16.77 18.30
C ASP A 47 5.41 17.16 19.79
N HIS A 48 4.22 17.49 20.31
CA HIS A 48 4.05 17.97 21.69
C HIS A 48 3.97 16.86 22.74
N SER A 49 3.28 15.75 22.45
CA SER A 49 3.07 14.66 23.42
C SER A 49 2.72 13.36 22.73
N VAL A 50 2.95 12.22 23.41
CA VAL A 50 2.59 10.89 22.90
C VAL A 50 1.09 10.81 22.59
N LEU A 51 0.23 11.38 23.44
CA LEU A 51 -1.21 11.39 23.23
C LEU A 51 -1.61 12.21 21.99
N SER A 52 -1.03 13.39 21.82
CA SER A 52 -1.29 14.23 20.64
C SER A 52 -0.80 13.56 19.36
N CYS A 53 0.34 12.86 19.42
CA CYS A 53 0.90 12.08 18.32
C CYS A 53 -0.04 10.93 17.91
N VAL A 54 -0.56 10.16 18.88
CA VAL A 54 -1.53 9.08 18.60
C VAL A 54 -2.81 9.64 17.98
N LYS A 55 -3.37 10.74 18.54
CA LYS A 55 -4.56 11.39 17.96
C LYS A 55 -4.32 11.88 16.54
N TYR A 56 -3.14 12.41 16.25
CA TYR A 56 -2.76 12.84 14.91
C TYR A 56 -2.71 11.66 13.95
N PHE A 57 -2.08 10.54 14.34
CA PHE A 57 -2.06 9.36 13.49
C PHE A 57 -3.46 8.77 13.30
N ILE A 58 -4.33 8.74 14.31
CA ILE A 58 -5.72 8.30 14.12
C ILE A 58 -6.43 9.14 13.05
N ASN A 59 -6.21 10.46 13.01
CA ASN A 59 -6.80 11.35 12.00
C ASN A 59 -6.17 11.18 10.61
N PHE A 60 -4.84 11.06 10.52
CA PHE A 60 -4.09 11.25 9.26
C PHE A 60 -3.18 10.06 8.89
N PHE A 61 -3.38 8.88 9.47
CA PHE A 61 -2.55 7.69 9.20
C PHE A 61 -2.54 7.36 7.72
N PHE A 62 -3.71 7.21 7.10
CA PHE A 62 -3.81 6.88 5.68
C PHE A 62 -3.38 8.05 4.78
N TYR A 63 -3.55 9.30 5.23
CA TYR A 63 -3.02 10.47 4.52
C TYR A 63 -1.49 10.46 4.42
N LYS A 64 -0.79 9.98 5.46
CA LYS A 64 0.68 9.88 5.48
C LYS A 64 1.21 8.59 4.86
N PHE A 65 0.61 7.44 5.17
CA PHE A 65 1.13 6.11 4.83
C PHE A 65 0.28 5.35 3.79
N GLY A 66 -0.68 6.01 3.15
CA GLY A 66 -1.66 5.32 2.28
C GLY A 66 -1.03 4.64 1.07
N LEU A 67 0.06 5.19 0.50
CA LEU A 67 0.78 4.56 -0.60
C LEU A 67 1.45 3.27 -0.13
N GLU A 68 2.18 3.34 0.98
CA GLU A 68 2.87 2.21 1.60
C GLU A 68 1.89 1.09 1.97
N VAL A 69 0.77 1.44 2.60
CA VAL A 69 -0.31 0.50 2.92
C VAL A 69 -0.88 -0.13 1.64
N SER A 70 -1.15 0.66 0.60
CA SER A 70 -1.66 0.16 -0.67
C SER A 70 -0.70 -0.83 -1.35
N LEU A 71 0.61 -0.54 -1.31
CA LEU A 71 1.65 -1.43 -1.85
C LEU A 71 1.75 -2.73 -1.04
N ILE A 72 1.66 -2.67 0.30
CA ILE A 72 1.64 -3.87 1.15
C ILE A 72 0.42 -4.74 0.84
N VAL A 73 -0.77 -4.13 0.69
CA VAL A 73 -1.99 -4.85 0.31
C VAL A 73 -1.85 -5.46 -1.08
N ALA A 74 -1.23 -4.77 -2.03
CA ALA A 74 -0.96 -5.31 -3.36
C ALA A 74 -0.05 -6.54 -3.32
N VAL A 75 1.03 -6.50 -2.53
CA VAL A 75 1.92 -7.66 -2.32
C VAL A 75 1.17 -8.81 -1.65
N ASN A 76 0.29 -8.51 -0.70
CA ASN A 76 -0.55 -9.53 -0.06
C ASN A 76 -1.50 -10.20 -1.07
N VAL A 77 -2.14 -9.45 -1.98
CA VAL A 77 -2.95 -10.02 -3.07
C VAL A 77 -2.11 -10.98 -3.91
N ILE A 78 -0.91 -10.57 -4.32
CA ILE A 78 -0.02 -11.39 -5.13
C ILE A 78 0.35 -12.70 -4.40
N GLY A 79 0.66 -12.60 -3.10
CA GLY A 79 1.07 -13.73 -2.27
C GLY A 79 -0.07 -14.70 -1.90
N GLN A 80 -1.30 -14.21 -1.76
CA GLN A 80 -2.46 -15.07 -1.44
C GLN A 80 -3.01 -15.77 -2.68
N ARG A 81 -3.01 -15.11 -3.84
CA ARG A 81 -3.57 -15.68 -5.08
C ARG A 81 -2.68 -16.73 -5.73
N MET A 82 -1.40 -16.41 -5.94
CA MET A 82 -0.42 -17.29 -6.61
C MET A 82 -0.94 -17.88 -7.95
N ASP A 83 -1.68 -17.07 -8.72
CA ASP A 83 -2.29 -17.42 -10.00
C ASP A 83 -1.79 -16.50 -11.15
N PHE A 84 -2.24 -16.74 -12.38
CA PHE A 84 -1.88 -15.91 -13.53
C PHE A 84 -2.25 -14.42 -13.35
N TYR A 85 -3.35 -14.12 -12.67
CA TYR A 85 -3.76 -12.73 -12.40
C TYR A 85 -2.84 -12.04 -11.39
N ALA A 86 -2.30 -12.79 -10.42
CA ALA A 86 -1.28 -12.29 -9.52
C ALA A 86 0.00 -11.87 -10.27
N LEU A 87 0.37 -12.53 -11.37
CA LEU A 87 1.45 -12.06 -12.25
C LEU A 87 1.12 -10.71 -12.88
N LEU A 88 -0.12 -10.52 -13.36
CA LEU A 88 -0.55 -9.22 -13.90
C LEU A 88 -0.48 -8.11 -12.84
N HIS A 89 -0.92 -8.38 -11.61
CA HIS A 89 -0.76 -7.46 -10.48
C HIS A 89 0.72 -7.18 -10.18
N SER A 90 1.59 -8.18 -10.23
CA SER A 90 3.04 -8.01 -10.00
C SER A 90 3.69 -7.14 -11.07
N CYS A 91 3.33 -7.31 -12.34
CA CYS A 91 3.80 -6.48 -13.45
C CYS A 91 3.33 -5.04 -13.29
N ALA A 92 2.04 -4.83 -12.96
CA ALA A 92 1.49 -3.51 -12.70
C ALA A 92 2.20 -2.82 -11.51
N LEU A 93 2.46 -3.56 -10.43
CA LEU A 93 3.19 -3.08 -9.26
C LEU A 93 4.62 -2.65 -9.63
N LEU A 94 5.35 -3.46 -10.41
CA LEU A 94 6.69 -3.12 -10.90
C LEU A 94 6.68 -1.87 -11.79
N LEU A 95 5.68 -1.70 -12.66
CA LEU A 95 5.52 -0.51 -13.48
C LEU A 95 5.29 0.75 -12.64
N VAL A 96 4.46 0.66 -11.60
CA VAL A 96 4.23 1.77 -10.66
C VAL A 96 5.51 2.09 -9.89
N LEU A 97 6.18 1.09 -9.32
CA LEU A 97 7.41 1.26 -8.54
C LEU A 97 8.61 1.73 -9.37
N SER A 98 8.61 1.47 -10.69
CA SER A 98 9.62 2.04 -11.59
C SER A 98 9.60 3.57 -11.57
N ARG A 99 8.43 4.18 -11.27
CA ARG A 99 8.30 5.61 -11.01
C ARG A 99 8.72 5.89 -9.58
N ARG A 100 10.00 6.24 -9.38
CA ARG A 100 10.58 6.46 -8.04
C ARG A 100 10.10 7.70 -7.28
N ARG A 101 9.34 8.59 -7.92
CA ARG A 101 8.86 9.85 -7.31
C ARG A 101 7.37 9.77 -7.06
N ARG A 102 6.93 10.14 -5.86
CA ARG A 102 5.53 10.21 -5.42
C ARG A 102 4.65 10.96 -6.41
N LYS A 103 5.08 12.13 -6.90
CA LYS A 103 4.32 12.89 -7.90
C LYS A 103 4.12 12.10 -9.20
N ALA A 104 5.16 11.41 -9.68
CA ALA A 104 5.07 10.58 -10.88
C ALA A 104 4.20 9.33 -10.67
N ILE A 105 4.19 8.76 -9.46
CA ILE A 105 3.26 7.69 -9.08
C ILE A 105 1.82 8.23 -9.11
N GLY A 106 1.58 9.39 -8.49
CA GLY A 106 0.27 10.03 -8.42
C GLY A 106 -0.35 10.29 -9.81
N GLU A 107 0.46 10.65 -10.81
CA GLU A 107 -0.01 10.83 -12.20
C GLU A 107 -0.48 9.53 -12.87
N VAL A 108 0.15 8.39 -12.54
CA VAL A 108 -0.19 7.07 -13.12
C VAL A 108 -1.23 6.34 -12.27
N TRP A 109 -1.44 6.75 -11.02
CA TRP A 109 -2.30 6.08 -10.06
C TRP A 109 -3.75 5.86 -10.51
N PRO A 110 -4.42 6.82 -11.20
CA PRO A 110 -5.76 6.58 -11.75
C PRO A 110 -5.79 5.43 -12.76
N LYS A 111 -4.73 5.27 -13.56
CA LYS A 111 -4.59 4.14 -14.50
C LYS A 111 -4.43 2.83 -13.76
N TYR A 112 -3.69 2.82 -12.65
CA TYR A 112 -3.56 1.65 -11.78
C TYR A 112 -4.91 1.27 -11.14
N CYS A 113 -5.67 2.24 -10.65
CA CYS A 113 -7.02 2.00 -10.12
C CYS A 113 -7.99 1.46 -11.18
N CYS A 114 -7.94 2.02 -12.40
CA CYS A 114 -8.74 1.53 -13.52
C CYS A 114 -8.36 0.09 -13.90
N PHE A 115 -7.06 -0.22 -13.90
CA PHE A 115 -6.56 -1.58 -14.14
C PHE A 115 -7.06 -2.56 -13.09
N THR A 116 -6.94 -2.26 -11.79
CA THR A 116 -7.40 -3.15 -10.72
C THR A 116 -8.91 -3.34 -10.74
N ALA A 117 -9.68 -2.28 -10.97
CA ALA A 117 -11.14 -2.36 -11.11
C ALA A 117 -11.56 -3.21 -12.32
N GLY A 118 -10.95 -2.96 -13.49
CA GLY A 118 -11.26 -3.70 -14.71
C GLY A 118 -10.89 -5.18 -14.61
N LEU A 119 -9.75 -5.49 -13.98
CA LEU A 119 -9.31 -6.86 -13.75
C LEU A 119 -10.24 -7.60 -12.77
N MET A 120 -10.72 -6.93 -11.71
CA MET A 120 -11.72 -7.50 -10.81
C MET A 120 -13.06 -7.80 -11.52
N VAL A 121 -13.53 -6.90 -12.39
CA VAL A 121 -14.73 -7.14 -13.21
C VAL A 121 -14.53 -8.34 -14.14
N LEU A 122 -13.38 -8.41 -14.82
CA LEU A 122 -13.04 -9.54 -15.69
C LEU A 122 -13.03 -10.86 -14.91
N GLN A 123 -12.40 -10.89 -13.75
CA GLN A 123 -12.37 -12.08 -12.90
C GLN A 123 -13.77 -12.51 -12.44
N TYR A 124 -14.63 -11.56 -12.08
CA TYR A 124 -16.01 -11.85 -11.73
C TYR A 124 -16.80 -12.47 -12.90
N LEU A 125 -16.63 -11.93 -14.11
CA LEU A 125 -17.22 -12.49 -15.33
C LEU A 125 -16.72 -13.91 -15.62
N LEU A 126 -15.42 -14.18 -15.38
CA LEU A 126 -14.87 -15.53 -15.52
C LEU A 126 -15.43 -16.50 -14.48
N CYS A 127 -15.71 -16.05 -13.26
CA CYS A 127 -16.40 -16.87 -12.26
C CYS A 127 -17.85 -17.20 -12.63
N ILE A 128 -18.55 -16.29 -13.32
CA ILE A 128 -19.89 -16.58 -13.85
C ILE A 128 -19.80 -17.63 -14.95
N GLY A 129 -18.83 -17.48 -15.86
CA GLY A 129 -18.64 -18.37 -16.99
C GLY A 129 -19.81 -18.33 -17.99
N ILE A 130 -19.88 -19.34 -18.85
CA ILE A 130 -20.93 -19.53 -19.84
C ILE A 130 -22.11 -20.27 -19.19
N PRO A 131 -23.37 -19.96 -19.57
CA PRO A 131 -24.54 -20.71 -19.13
C PRO A 131 -24.36 -22.22 -19.30
N PRO A 132 -24.69 -23.03 -18.28
CA PRO A 132 -24.47 -24.48 -18.33
C PRO A 132 -25.25 -25.17 -19.45
N ALA A 133 -26.29 -24.54 -20.00
CA ALA A 133 -27.02 -25.03 -21.16
C ALA A 133 -26.17 -25.14 -22.45
N LEU A 134 -25.06 -24.39 -22.54
CA LEU A 134 -24.18 -24.40 -23.71
C LEU A 134 -23.04 -25.45 -23.59
N CYS A 135 -22.97 -26.18 -22.46
CA CYS A 135 -22.23 -27.41 -22.15
C CYS A 135 -20.72 -27.53 -22.48
N VAL A 136 -20.08 -26.60 -23.20
CA VAL A 136 -18.74 -26.88 -23.78
C VAL A 136 -17.76 -25.74 -23.57
N TYR A 137 -16.63 -26.06 -22.94
CA TYR A 137 -15.45 -25.20 -22.88
C TYR A 137 -14.30 -25.78 -23.71
N PRO A 138 -13.62 -24.96 -24.53
CA PRO A 138 -12.65 -25.44 -25.52
C PRO A 138 -11.40 -26.07 -24.90
N TRP A 139 -10.95 -25.65 -23.72
CA TRP A 139 -9.76 -26.23 -23.07
C TRP A 139 -9.93 -27.68 -22.61
N ARG A 140 -11.16 -28.19 -22.51
CA ARG A 140 -11.46 -29.60 -22.20
C ARG A 140 -11.74 -30.43 -23.45
N THR A 141 -12.22 -29.81 -24.54
CA THR A 141 -12.60 -30.49 -25.79
C THR A 141 -11.57 -30.34 -26.91
N ALA A 142 -10.50 -29.58 -26.70
CA ALA A 142 -9.40 -29.46 -27.65
C ALA A 142 -8.69 -30.81 -27.86
N TYR A 143 -8.03 -30.95 -29.01
CA TYR A 143 -7.22 -32.12 -29.37
C TYR A 143 -6.16 -32.49 -28.29
N ARG A 144 -5.64 -31.47 -27.59
CA ARG A 144 -4.81 -31.63 -26.40
C ARG A 144 -5.47 -30.90 -25.23
N PRO A 145 -6.24 -31.59 -24.38
CA PRO A 145 -6.93 -30.96 -23.27
C PRO A 145 -5.95 -30.47 -22.20
N LEU A 146 -6.24 -29.32 -21.61
CA LEU A 146 -5.45 -28.80 -20.49
C LEU A 146 -5.71 -29.62 -19.22
N THR A 147 -4.68 -29.82 -18.41
CA THR A 147 -4.82 -30.45 -17.09
C THR A 147 -5.52 -29.50 -16.13
N SER A 148 -6.22 -30.05 -15.12
CA SER A 148 -6.97 -29.24 -14.15
C SER A 148 -6.08 -28.27 -13.37
N ASN A 149 -4.80 -28.60 -13.14
CA ASN A 149 -3.85 -27.71 -12.47
C ASN A 149 -3.54 -26.46 -13.31
N VAL A 150 -3.36 -26.64 -14.62
CA VAL A 150 -3.09 -25.53 -15.55
C VAL A 150 -4.33 -24.64 -15.68
N ILE A 151 -5.52 -25.24 -15.81
CA ILE A 151 -6.79 -24.51 -15.85
C ILE A 151 -6.99 -23.68 -14.58
N LYS A 152 -6.71 -24.28 -13.40
CA LYS A 152 -6.78 -23.58 -12.10
C LYS A 152 -5.79 -22.41 -12.04
N TRP A 153 -4.54 -22.62 -12.47
CA TRP A 153 -3.50 -21.59 -12.38
C TRP A 153 -3.76 -20.40 -13.32
N PHE A 154 -4.27 -20.65 -14.53
CA PHE A 154 -4.74 -19.59 -15.43
C PHE A 154 -6.07 -18.96 -14.99
N TYR A 155 -6.72 -19.50 -13.95
CA TYR A 155 -8.00 -19.05 -13.44
C TYR A 155 -9.08 -18.98 -14.54
N LEU A 156 -9.13 -20.03 -15.36
CA LEU A 156 -10.12 -20.16 -16.43
C LEU A 156 -11.47 -20.64 -15.85
N PRO A 157 -12.61 -20.24 -16.46
CA PRO A 157 -13.90 -20.83 -16.12
C PRO A 157 -13.85 -22.34 -16.41
N ASP A 158 -14.46 -23.16 -15.58
CA ASP A 158 -14.60 -24.60 -15.87
C ASP A 158 -15.73 -25.17 -15.03
N PHE A 159 -16.47 -26.13 -15.56
CA PHE A 159 -17.54 -26.77 -14.80
C PHE A 159 -16.98 -27.77 -13.77
N ALA A 160 -15.90 -28.48 -14.13
CA ALA A 160 -15.26 -29.47 -13.26
C ALA A 160 -14.37 -28.81 -12.19
N MET A 161 -13.54 -27.83 -12.58
CA MET A 161 -12.67 -27.09 -11.67
C MET A 161 -13.04 -25.61 -11.61
N ARG A 162 -14.09 -25.27 -10.85
CA ARG A 162 -14.60 -23.90 -10.79
C ARG A 162 -13.56 -22.94 -10.17
N PRO A 163 -13.36 -21.74 -10.74
CA PRO A 163 -12.51 -20.71 -10.14
C PRO A 163 -13.08 -20.27 -8.79
N ASN A 164 -12.22 -20.01 -7.81
CA ASN A 164 -12.63 -19.61 -6.47
C ASN A 164 -13.21 -18.19 -6.49
N PRO A 165 -14.48 -17.96 -6.13
CA PRO A 165 -15.14 -16.65 -6.24
C PRO A 165 -14.81 -15.69 -5.08
N LEU A 166 -13.88 -16.04 -4.18
CA LEU A 166 -13.50 -15.21 -3.03
C LEU A 166 -12.53 -14.09 -3.45
N PHE A 167 -13.10 -12.93 -3.79
CA PHE A 167 -12.37 -11.71 -4.23
C PHE A 167 -12.01 -10.73 -3.09
N ILE A 168 -11.98 -11.19 -1.84
CA ILE A 168 -11.83 -10.30 -0.68
C ILE A 168 -10.53 -9.49 -0.75
N PHE A 169 -9.41 -10.12 -1.13
CA PHE A 169 -8.12 -9.45 -1.19
C PHE A 169 -8.04 -8.43 -2.33
N ASP A 170 -8.56 -8.76 -3.52
CA ASP A 170 -8.60 -7.83 -4.66
C ASP A 170 -9.51 -6.62 -4.36
N TYR A 171 -10.63 -6.86 -3.68
CA TYR A 171 -11.53 -5.80 -3.23
C TYR A 171 -10.86 -4.89 -2.20
N MET A 172 -10.14 -5.46 -1.22
CA MET A 172 -9.35 -4.67 -0.25
C MET A 172 -8.29 -3.82 -0.95
N LEU A 173 -7.61 -4.37 -1.96
CA LEU A 173 -6.66 -3.62 -2.79
C LEU A 173 -7.35 -2.48 -3.52
N LEU A 174 -8.51 -2.72 -4.13
CA LEU A 174 -9.26 -1.70 -4.85
C LEU A 174 -9.71 -0.57 -3.92
N ILE A 175 -10.22 -0.90 -2.72
CA ILE A 175 -10.55 0.11 -1.70
C ILE A 175 -9.31 0.94 -1.35
N CYS A 176 -8.21 0.30 -0.95
CA CYS A 176 -6.99 1.02 -0.60
C CYS A 176 -6.48 1.91 -1.75
N ALA A 177 -6.49 1.39 -2.99
CA ALA A 177 -6.07 2.15 -4.16
C ALA A 177 -6.98 3.36 -4.44
N SER A 178 -8.31 3.20 -4.30
CA SER A 178 -9.28 4.29 -4.47
C SER A 178 -9.15 5.37 -3.39
N LEU A 179 -8.95 4.98 -2.13
CA LEU A 179 -8.67 5.91 -1.04
C LEU A 179 -7.36 6.65 -1.28
N GLN A 180 -6.33 5.95 -1.77
CA GLN A 180 -5.04 6.57 -2.07
C GLN A 180 -5.13 7.53 -3.26
N TRP A 181 -6.01 7.26 -4.24
CA TRP A 181 -6.31 8.21 -5.30
C TRP A 181 -6.92 9.49 -4.72
N GLN A 182 -7.92 9.38 -3.84
CA GLN A 182 -8.49 10.55 -3.16
C GLN A 182 -7.43 11.34 -2.40
N VAL A 183 -6.52 10.66 -1.68
CA VAL A 183 -5.41 11.32 -0.97
C VAL A 183 -4.50 12.10 -1.94
N PHE A 184 -4.19 11.56 -3.13
CA PHE A 184 -3.38 12.27 -4.13
C PHE A 184 -4.06 13.53 -4.69
N GLU A 185 -5.38 13.53 -4.81
CA GLU A 185 -6.14 14.73 -5.21
C GLU A 185 -6.19 15.77 -4.08
N GLU A 186 -6.39 15.29 -2.86
CA GLU A 186 -6.57 16.10 -1.66
C GLU A 186 -5.26 16.73 -1.17
N GLU A 187 -4.12 16.04 -1.23
CA GLU A 187 -2.82 16.56 -0.75
C GLU A 187 -2.35 17.83 -1.46
N ASN A 188 -3.00 18.20 -2.58
CA ASN A 188 -2.75 19.45 -3.29
C ASN A 188 -3.51 20.66 -2.72
N ARG A 189 -4.52 20.45 -1.87
CA ARG A 189 -5.31 21.53 -1.26
C ARG A 189 -4.55 22.18 -0.11
N ALA A 190 -4.40 23.50 -0.17
CA ALA A 190 -3.69 24.28 0.86
C ALA A 190 -4.26 24.09 2.28
N ALA A 191 -5.58 23.96 2.40
CA ALA A 191 -6.24 23.74 3.68
C ALA A 191 -5.82 22.41 4.36
N ILE A 192 -5.64 21.34 3.58
CA ILE A 192 -5.18 20.04 4.10
C ILE A 192 -3.70 20.13 4.46
N ARG A 193 -2.88 20.78 3.62
CA ARG A 193 -1.46 20.96 3.91
C ARG A 193 -1.22 21.69 5.23
N LEU A 194 -2.04 22.68 5.56
CA LEU A 194 -1.95 23.39 6.84
C LEU A 194 -2.34 22.49 8.02
N LEU A 195 -3.38 21.67 7.88
CA LEU A 195 -3.88 20.79 8.94
C LEU A 195 -3.02 19.54 9.15
N ALA A 196 -2.75 18.79 8.09
CA ALA A 196 -2.09 17.47 8.10
C ALA A 196 -0.60 17.54 7.69
N GLY A 197 -0.10 18.71 7.31
CA GLY A 197 1.27 18.90 6.85
C GLY A 197 1.50 18.42 5.41
N ASP A 198 2.63 18.84 4.87
CA ASP A 198 3.03 18.48 3.51
C ASP A 198 3.45 17.00 3.39
N ASN A 199 3.18 16.43 2.21
CA ASN A 199 3.60 15.09 1.76
C ASN A 199 4.62 15.16 0.62
N VAL A 200 5.14 16.36 0.33
CA VAL A 200 6.09 16.57 -0.78
C VAL A 200 7.45 15.98 -0.40
N GLU A 201 8.04 15.20 -1.31
CA GLU A 201 9.39 14.66 -1.13
C GLU A 201 10.42 15.79 -0.95
N ILE A 202 11.30 15.60 0.02
CA ILE A 202 12.46 16.46 0.28
C ILE A 202 13.52 16.24 -0.81
N SER A 203 14.31 17.27 -1.13
CA SER A 203 15.38 17.15 -2.14
C SER A 203 16.41 16.09 -1.76
N ARG A 204 16.74 15.20 -2.71
CA ARG A 204 17.65 14.06 -2.47
C ARG A 204 19.14 14.46 -2.45
N SER A 205 19.47 15.69 -2.82
CA SER A 205 20.84 16.22 -2.87
C SER A 205 21.25 16.98 -1.60
N LEU A 206 20.41 16.97 -0.56
CA LEU A 206 20.67 17.73 0.65
C LEU A 206 21.77 17.05 1.49
N ASP A 207 22.76 17.85 1.89
CA ASP A 207 23.82 17.45 2.80
C ASP A 207 23.41 17.73 4.25
N PRO A 208 23.48 16.73 5.17
CA PRO A 208 23.02 16.88 6.55
C PRO A 208 23.68 18.03 7.32
N SER A 209 24.95 18.33 7.05
CA SER A 209 25.74 19.34 7.74
C SER A 209 25.36 20.78 7.40
N SER A 210 24.90 21.03 6.17
CA SER A 210 24.58 22.38 5.66
C SER A 210 23.17 22.86 6.07
N PHE A 211 22.30 21.97 6.55
CA PHE A 211 20.85 22.21 6.58
C PHE A 211 20.22 22.27 7.97
N ASN A 212 20.98 22.07 9.05
CA ASN A 212 20.43 22.08 10.42
C ASN A 212 19.68 23.38 10.77
N GLN A 213 19.94 24.49 10.08
CA GLN A 213 19.29 25.78 10.33
C GLN A 213 17.93 25.97 9.63
N PHE A 214 17.59 25.14 8.63
CA PHE A 214 16.36 25.29 7.82
C PHE A 214 15.32 24.18 8.07
N ILE A 215 15.56 23.30 9.04
CA ILE A 215 14.66 22.19 9.35
C ILE A 215 13.56 22.70 10.32
N PRO A 216 12.27 22.57 9.96
CA PRO A 216 11.16 23.02 10.80
C PRO A 216 10.89 22.10 12.01
N VAL A 217 11.67 21.02 12.16
CA VAL A 217 11.54 20.02 13.21
C VAL A 217 12.61 20.24 14.26
N ASN A 218 12.19 20.35 15.52
CA ASN A 218 13.10 20.52 16.65
C ASN A 218 14.00 19.30 16.86
N ASN A 219 15.18 19.52 17.43
CA ASN A 219 16.09 18.45 17.82
C ASN A 219 15.42 17.55 18.87
N PHE A 220 15.29 16.25 18.56
CA PHE A 220 14.65 15.25 19.40
C PHE A 220 15.66 14.29 20.05
N LEU A 221 16.96 14.61 20.06
CA LEU A 221 17.97 13.73 20.64
C LEU A 221 17.88 13.63 22.17
N HIS A 222 17.42 14.69 22.85
CA HIS A 222 17.32 14.74 24.31
C HIS A 222 16.13 15.64 24.68
N CYS A 223 15.02 15.10 25.23
CA CYS A 223 14.14 15.82 26.19
C CYS A 223 12.79 15.16 26.56
N SER A 224 12.20 14.23 25.79
CA SER A 224 10.86 13.68 26.13
C SER A 224 10.65 12.18 25.86
N TYR A 225 9.60 11.58 26.43
CA TYR A 225 9.19 10.20 26.14
C TYR A 225 8.89 9.97 24.66
N LEU A 226 8.26 10.96 24.01
CA LEU A 226 8.00 10.93 22.58
C LEU A 226 9.31 11.00 21.78
N ASP A 227 10.29 11.77 22.27
CA ASP A 227 11.61 11.85 21.65
C ASP A 227 12.39 10.53 21.79
N MET A 228 12.27 9.81 22.91
CA MET A 228 12.84 8.46 23.03
C MET A 228 12.27 7.51 21.97
N VAL A 229 10.95 7.56 21.73
CA VAL A 229 10.30 6.77 20.66
C VAL A 229 10.81 7.22 19.28
N LYS A 230 10.95 8.52 19.04
CA LYS A 230 11.52 9.03 17.78
C LYS A 230 12.94 8.56 17.56
N VAL A 231 13.82 8.65 18.56
CA VAL A 231 15.20 8.15 18.47
C VAL A 231 15.19 6.65 18.15
N PHE A 232 14.31 5.88 18.78
CA PHE A 232 14.18 4.47 18.47
C PHE A 232 13.79 4.22 17.01
N VAL A 233 12.72 4.87 16.54
CA VAL A 233 12.19 4.69 15.18
C VAL A 233 13.14 5.22 14.11
N PHE A 234 13.79 6.37 14.32
CA PHE A 234 14.62 7.00 13.28
C PHE A 234 16.08 6.54 13.29
N SER A 235 16.62 6.07 14.42
CA SER A 235 18.03 5.66 14.52
C SER A 235 18.22 4.14 14.55
N TYR A 236 17.41 3.40 15.33
CA TYR A 236 17.62 1.95 15.53
C TYR A 236 16.83 1.08 14.55
N PHE A 237 15.72 1.59 13.99
CA PHE A 237 14.86 0.81 13.08
C PHE A 237 15.59 0.35 11.81
N PHE A 238 16.58 1.10 11.33
CA PHE A 238 17.44 0.69 10.21
C PHE A 238 18.09 -0.67 10.44
N TRP A 239 18.71 -0.86 11.61
CA TRP A 239 19.37 -2.11 11.99
C TRP A 239 18.38 -3.24 12.19
N LEU A 240 17.20 -2.95 12.75
CA LEU A 240 16.12 -3.92 12.88
C LEU A 240 15.68 -4.44 11.50
N VAL A 241 15.48 -3.56 10.52
CA VAL A 241 15.12 -3.95 9.15
C VAL A 241 16.20 -4.81 8.50
N LEU A 242 17.49 -4.51 8.72
CA LEU A 242 18.59 -5.36 8.26
C LEU A 242 18.55 -6.75 8.89
N CYS A 243 18.28 -6.86 10.19
CA CYS A 243 18.07 -8.16 10.85
C CYS A 243 16.91 -8.94 10.22
N LEU A 244 15.80 -8.27 9.89
CA LEU A 244 14.68 -8.92 9.19
C LEU A 244 15.09 -9.41 7.80
N ILE A 245 15.85 -8.63 7.03
CA ILE A 245 16.38 -9.04 5.72
C ILE A 245 17.27 -10.29 5.88
N PHE A 246 18.13 -10.34 6.90
CA PHE A 246 18.95 -11.51 7.20
C PHE A 246 18.11 -12.76 7.50
N ILE A 247 17.08 -12.62 8.34
CA ILE A 247 16.15 -13.71 8.67
C ILE A 247 15.43 -14.19 7.40
N THR A 248 14.95 -13.28 6.54
CA THR A 248 14.31 -13.66 5.27
C THR A 248 15.27 -14.38 4.32
N GLY A 249 16.56 -14.05 4.35
CA GLY A 249 17.60 -14.70 3.55
C GLY A 249 18.03 -16.08 4.07
N THR A 250 17.77 -16.43 5.34
CA THR A 250 18.21 -17.69 5.95
C THR A 250 17.08 -18.70 6.17
N THR A 251 15.83 -18.23 6.32
CA THR A 251 14.67 -19.09 6.68
C THR A 251 14.26 -20.09 5.59
N ARG A 252 14.47 -19.77 4.30
CA ARG A 252 14.15 -20.68 3.18
C ARG A 252 15.38 -20.85 2.31
N ILE A 253 15.66 -22.08 1.88
CA ILE A 253 16.77 -22.38 0.97
C ILE A 253 16.28 -22.18 -0.46
N ASN A 254 16.65 -21.08 -1.10
CA ASN A 254 16.35 -20.77 -2.49
C ASN A 254 17.47 -19.90 -3.08
N ILE A 255 17.71 -19.97 -4.39
CA ILE A 255 18.69 -19.13 -5.10
C ILE A 255 18.40 -17.63 -4.89
N PHE A 256 17.12 -17.25 -4.78
CA PHE A 256 16.70 -15.88 -4.49
C PHE A 256 17.09 -15.38 -3.08
N CYS A 257 17.48 -16.27 -2.17
CA CYS A 257 17.88 -15.87 -0.83
C CYS A 257 19.31 -15.31 -0.79
N LEU A 258 20.16 -15.68 -1.75
CA LEU A 258 21.53 -15.19 -1.85
C LEU A 258 21.57 -13.66 -1.99
N GLY A 259 20.66 -13.08 -2.78
CA GLY A 259 20.61 -11.62 -2.96
C GLY A 259 20.29 -10.86 -1.66
N TYR A 260 19.39 -11.39 -0.83
CA TYR A 260 19.10 -10.80 0.48
C TYR A 260 20.30 -10.87 1.43
N LEU A 261 21.04 -11.99 1.43
CA LEU A 261 22.24 -12.13 2.25
C LEU A 261 23.35 -11.18 1.80
N VAL A 262 23.60 -11.08 0.49
CA VAL A 262 24.60 -10.15 -0.07
C VAL A 262 24.25 -8.71 0.28
N ALA A 263 22.99 -8.30 0.08
CA ALA A 263 22.54 -6.96 0.46
C ALA A 263 22.71 -6.71 1.97
N CYS A 264 22.31 -7.67 2.81
CA CYS A 264 22.45 -7.56 4.26
C CYS A 264 23.90 -7.39 4.71
N PHE A 265 24.83 -8.22 4.20
CA PHE A 265 26.24 -8.10 4.55
C PHE A 265 26.84 -6.78 4.07
N TYR A 266 26.47 -6.32 2.87
CA TYR A 266 26.89 -5.02 2.36
C TYR A 266 26.47 -3.88 3.29
N PHE A 267 25.20 -3.83 3.70
CA PHE A 267 24.72 -2.78 4.60
C PHE A 267 25.21 -2.91 6.04
N MET A 268 25.51 -4.11 6.53
CA MET A 268 26.13 -4.26 7.85
C MET A 268 27.59 -3.77 7.85
N LEU A 269 28.36 -4.04 6.78
CA LEU A 269 29.75 -3.63 6.67
C LEU A 269 29.91 -2.13 6.39
N PHE A 270 29.09 -1.58 5.50
CA PHE A 270 29.20 -0.19 5.04
C PHE A 270 28.10 0.73 5.58
N GLY A 271 27.18 0.24 6.42
CA GLY A 271 26.02 1.02 6.88
C GLY A 271 26.40 2.35 7.51
N GLY A 272 27.33 2.33 8.47
CA GLY A 272 27.77 3.55 9.16
C GLY A 272 28.33 4.63 8.23
N SER A 273 29.11 4.25 7.21
CA SER A 273 29.65 5.20 6.24
C SER A 273 28.60 5.65 5.22
N VAL A 274 27.68 4.76 4.82
CA VAL A 274 26.58 5.07 3.90
C VAL A 274 25.59 6.06 4.52
N LEU A 275 25.31 5.97 5.83
CA LEU A 275 24.43 6.92 6.53
C LEU A 275 25.03 8.35 6.59
N MET A 276 26.36 8.48 6.51
CA MET A 276 27.04 9.78 6.48
C MET A 276 27.08 10.41 5.08
N GLN A 277 26.77 9.64 4.03
CA GLN A 277 26.70 10.14 2.67
C GLN A 277 25.37 10.86 2.38
N PRO A 278 25.32 11.70 1.32
CA PRO A 278 24.08 12.34 0.91
C PRO A 278 22.98 11.31 0.62
N VAL A 279 21.74 11.66 0.98
CA VAL A 279 20.57 10.76 0.99
C VAL A 279 20.32 10.07 -0.38
N ARG A 280 20.72 10.69 -1.49
CA ARG A 280 20.63 10.08 -2.84
C ARG A 280 21.31 8.71 -2.96
N TYR A 281 22.42 8.47 -2.26
CA TYR A 281 23.19 7.23 -2.39
C TYR A 281 22.50 6.08 -1.69
N ILE A 282 22.12 6.27 -0.42
CA ILE A 282 21.39 5.27 0.35
C ILE A 282 20.03 4.97 -0.29
N LEU A 283 19.27 5.98 -0.72
CA LEU A 283 17.99 5.77 -1.41
C LEU A 283 18.14 4.96 -2.69
N ARG A 284 19.21 5.19 -3.47
CA ARG A 284 19.45 4.41 -4.67
C ARG A 284 19.61 2.94 -4.33
N LEU A 285 20.48 2.59 -3.38
CA LEU A 285 20.72 1.22 -2.96
C LEU A 285 19.45 0.57 -2.38
N TRP A 286 18.67 1.32 -1.61
CA TRP A 286 17.39 0.88 -1.08
C TRP A 286 16.37 0.60 -2.20
N ASP A 287 16.28 1.46 -3.21
CA ASP A 287 15.42 1.25 -4.38
C ASP A 287 15.81 -0.03 -5.15
N TRP A 288 17.11 -0.34 -5.25
CA TRP A 288 17.58 -1.60 -5.84
C TRP A 288 17.12 -2.81 -5.02
N LEU A 289 17.17 -2.72 -3.69
CA LEU A 289 16.71 -3.77 -2.79
C LEU A 289 15.18 -3.97 -2.86
N ILE A 290 14.40 -2.88 -2.91
CA ILE A 290 12.94 -2.95 -3.10
C ILE A 290 12.61 -3.58 -4.46
N GLY A 291 13.30 -3.15 -5.53
CA GLY A 291 13.14 -3.72 -6.86
C GLY A 291 13.47 -5.21 -6.91
N TYR A 292 14.56 -5.62 -6.25
CA TYR A 292 14.92 -7.03 -6.07
C TYR A 292 13.83 -7.81 -5.34
N THR A 293 13.28 -7.23 -4.27
CA THR A 293 12.20 -7.87 -3.49
C THR A 293 10.96 -8.12 -4.34
N CYS A 294 10.52 -7.11 -5.11
CA CYS A 294 9.39 -7.25 -6.03
C CYS A 294 9.67 -8.28 -7.15
N PHE A 295 10.90 -8.30 -7.68
CA PHE A 295 11.31 -9.31 -8.66
C PHE A 295 11.26 -10.73 -8.08
N VAL A 296 11.77 -10.94 -6.87
CA VAL A 296 11.71 -12.25 -6.20
C VAL A 296 10.27 -12.70 -5.98
N ILE A 297 9.37 -11.78 -5.58
CA ILE A 297 7.94 -12.09 -5.41
C ILE A 297 7.32 -12.51 -6.75
N ALA A 298 7.59 -11.77 -7.84
CA ALA A 298 7.07 -12.11 -9.17
C ALA A 298 7.61 -13.46 -9.68
N MET A 299 8.91 -13.72 -9.52
CA MET A 299 9.52 -14.99 -9.92
C MET A 299 9.00 -16.17 -9.12
N LYS A 300 8.78 -16.01 -7.81
CA LYS A 300 8.16 -17.05 -6.97
C LYS A 300 6.69 -17.30 -7.28
N ASN A 301 6.00 -16.34 -7.87
CA ASN A 301 4.63 -16.52 -8.33
C ASN A 301 4.58 -17.28 -9.66
N LEU A 302 5.58 -17.03 -10.53
CA LEU A 302 5.71 -17.67 -11.82
C LEU A 302 6.19 -19.13 -11.75
N LEU A 303 7.13 -19.42 -10.84
CA LEU A 303 7.75 -20.74 -10.63
C LEU A 303 6.96 -21.58 -9.62
#